data_AF-A0A819P5F2-F1
#
_entry.id   AF-A0A819P5F2-F1
#
_cell.length_a   1.000
_cell.length_b   1.000
_cell.length_c   1.000
_cell.angle_alpha   90.00
_cell.angle_beta   90.00
_cell.angle_gamma   90.00
#
_symmetry.space_group_name_H-M   'P 1'
#
loop_
_entity.id
_entity.type
_entity.pdbx_description
1 polymer ?
#
loop_
_entity_poly.entity_id
_entity_poly.type
_entity_poly.pdbx_seq_one_letter_code
_entity_poly.pdbx_strand_id
1 'polypeptide(L)'
;MRNTTSLNDKERLKNLDASQAHADNDGVFDCILNKNDNDNQSMTYRMHILIFNETPRYCLLSHKSNGQSIIESSGSNIDLVKSKFYSLFNELTGNYWNLREKFVKTPDHYVYAIPTDLNSP
;
A
#
# COMPACT_ATOMS: atom_id res chain seq x y z
N MET A 1 -22.07 -8.96 -12.90
CA MET A 1 -20.92 -9.38 -13.73
C MET A 1 -19.68 -8.65 -13.24
N ARG A 2 -18.68 -9.35 -12.69
CA ARG A 2 -17.41 -8.75 -12.28
C ARG A 2 -16.46 -8.79 -13.49
N ASN A 3 -16.15 -7.64 -14.07
CA ASN A 3 -15.13 -7.53 -15.12
C ASN A 3 -13.75 -7.63 -14.46
N THR A 4 -13.19 -8.83 -14.41
CA THR A 4 -11.76 -9.03 -14.14
C THR A 4 -11.03 -9.03 -15.48
N THR A 5 -10.64 -7.85 -15.96
CA THR A 5 -9.74 -7.76 -17.12
C THR A 5 -8.36 -8.25 -16.68
N SER A 6 -8.04 -9.50 -17.01
CA SER A 6 -6.72 -10.09 -16.83
C SER A 6 -5.77 -9.48 -17.86
N LEU A 7 -5.15 -8.35 -17.53
CA LEU A 7 -3.93 -7.89 -18.18
C LEU A 7 -2.78 -8.74 -17.64
N ASN A 8 -2.05 -9.40 -18.53
CA ASN A 8 -0.93 -10.28 -18.17
C ASN A 8 0.10 -9.50 -17.33
N ASP A 9 0.57 -10.07 -16.24
CA ASP A 9 1.38 -9.37 -15.22
C ASP A 9 2.59 -8.62 -15.79
N LYS A 10 3.18 -9.09 -16.90
CA LYS A 10 4.28 -8.40 -17.61
C LYS A 10 3.92 -7.01 -18.15
N GLU A 11 2.71 -6.81 -18.66
CA GLU A 11 2.27 -5.49 -19.15
C GLU A 11 1.88 -4.57 -17.99
N ARG A 12 1.38 -5.14 -16.88
CA ARG A 12 1.12 -4.38 -15.66
C ARG A 12 2.42 -3.86 -15.05
N LEU A 13 3.45 -4.71 -15.02
CA LEU A 13 4.78 -4.37 -14.51
C LEU A 13 5.49 -3.31 -15.38
N LYS A 14 5.43 -3.40 -16.72
CA LYS A 14 6.02 -2.39 -17.62
C LYS A 14 5.45 -0.99 -17.41
N ASN A 15 4.18 -0.88 -17.04
CA ASN A 15 3.59 0.41 -16.74
C ASN A 15 4.08 0.98 -15.39
N LEU A 16 4.48 0.13 -14.43
CA LEU A 16 4.93 0.58 -13.10
C LEU A 16 6.20 1.43 -13.17
N ASP A 17 7.10 1.16 -14.13
CA ASP A 17 8.34 1.92 -14.31
C ASP A 17 8.08 3.40 -14.63
N ALA A 18 6.91 3.73 -15.20
CA ALA A 18 6.47 5.10 -15.50
C ALA A 18 5.52 5.68 -14.44
N SER A 19 5.28 4.95 -13.34
CA SER A 19 4.32 5.32 -12.31
C SER A 19 4.97 6.03 -11.13
N GLN A 20 4.21 6.88 -10.46
CA GLN A 20 4.66 7.62 -9.28
C GLN A 20 3.73 7.37 -8.10
N ALA A 21 4.24 7.49 -6.87
CA ALA A 21 3.38 7.45 -5.69
C ALA A 21 2.38 8.61 -5.74
N HIS A 22 1.10 8.31 -5.57
CA HIS A 22 0.05 9.31 -5.48
C HIS A 22 0.19 10.09 -4.16
N ALA A 23 0.05 11.40 -4.25
CA ALA A 23 0.01 12.29 -3.10
C ALA A 23 -1.10 13.32 -3.26
N ASP A 24 -1.72 13.69 -2.16
CA ASP A 24 -2.70 14.78 -2.08
C ASP A 24 -2.65 15.46 -0.69
N ASN A 25 -3.74 16.13 -0.29
CA ASN A 25 -3.87 16.78 1.01
C ASN A 25 -3.74 15.82 2.20
N ASP A 26 -4.03 14.52 2.04
CA ASP A 26 -3.89 13.49 3.07
C ASP A 26 -2.44 12.97 3.16
N GLY A 27 -1.55 13.43 2.26
CA GLY A 27 -0.13 13.10 2.19
C GLY A 27 0.22 12.13 1.07
N VAL A 28 1.40 11.54 1.15
CA VAL A 28 1.87 10.52 0.20
C VAL A 28 1.32 9.16 0.61
N PHE A 29 0.64 8.48 -0.32
CA PHE A 29 0.10 7.14 -0.11
C PHE A 29 1.16 6.08 -0.38
N ASP A 30 2.19 6.04 0.46
CA ASP A 30 3.22 4.99 0.49
C ASP A 30 3.57 4.68 1.95
N CYS A 31 3.51 3.42 2.34
CA CYS A 31 3.85 2.99 3.68
C CYS A 31 4.49 1.60 3.72
N ILE A 32 5.39 1.43 4.69
CA ILE A 32 5.98 0.16 5.07
C ILE A 32 5.44 -0.22 6.45
N LEU A 33 4.99 -1.45 6.58
CA LEU A 33 4.46 -2.02 7.81
C LEU A 33 5.32 -3.22 8.21
N ASN A 34 5.60 -3.37 9.49
CA ASN A 34 6.41 -4.47 10.03
C ASN A 34 5.67 -5.22 11.12
N LYS A 35 5.74 -6.55 11.10
CA LYS A 35 5.22 -7.42 12.16
C LYS A 35 6.21 -8.54 12.40
N ASN A 36 6.57 -8.78 13.66
CA ASN A 36 7.25 -10.03 14.00
C ASN A 36 6.17 -11.12 14.10
N ASP A 37 6.37 -12.23 13.39
CA ASP A 37 5.55 -13.41 13.61
C ASP A 37 5.92 -14.12 14.93
N ASN A 38 5.17 -15.17 15.24
CA ASN A 38 5.38 -15.96 16.45
C ASN A 38 6.73 -16.71 16.45
N ASP A 39 7.37 -16.84 15.29
CA ASP A 39 8.69 -17.44 15.10
C ASP A 39 9.81 -16.39 15.09
N ASN A 40 9.50 -15.15 15.49
CA ASN A 40 10.39 -13.99 15.52
C ASN A 40 10.97 -13.63 14.14
N GLN A 41 10.30 -14.01 13.06
CA GLN A 41 10.62 -13.55 11.71
C GLN A 41 9.92 -12.23 11.45
N SER A 42 10.67 -11.26 10.93
CA SER A 42 10.11 -9.97 10.53
C SER A 42 9.38 -10.13 9.20
N MET A 43 8.05 -9.99 9.23
CA MET A 43 7.24 -9.82 8.03
C MET A 43 7.09 -8.34 7.73
N THR A 44 7.49 -7.96 6.51
CA THR A 44 7.30 -6.61 6.01
C THR A 44 6.18 -6.59 4.98
N TYR A 45 5.34 -5.57 5.04
CA TYR A 45 4.27 -5.32 4.09
C TYR A 45 4.39 -3.89 3.60
N ARG A 46 4.61 -3.70 2.30
CA ARG A 46 4.58 -2.38 1.67
C ARG A 46 3.27 -2.20 0.91
N MET A 47 2.69 -1.02 0.98
CA MET A 47 1.53 -0.66 0.18
C MET A 47 1.65 0.78 -0.28
N HIS A 48 1.29 1.02 -1.54
CA HIS A 48 1.24 2.36 -2.10
C HIS A 48 0.17 2.49 -3.18
N ILE A 49 -0.31 3.71 -3.38
CA ILE A 49 -1.13 4.07 -4.52
C ILE A 49 -0.21 4.64 -5.60
N LEU A 50 -0.29 4.11 -6.82
CA LEU A 50 0.46 4.62 -7.96
C LEU A 50 -0.46 5.34 -8.93
N ILE A 51 0.06 6.41 -9.54
CA ILE A 51 -0.55 7.13 -10.64
C ILE A 51 0.26 6.91 -11.93
N PHE A 52 -0.43 6.68 -13.04
CA PHE A 52 0.15 6.64 -14.39
C PHE A 52 -0.20 7.93 -15.14
N ASN A 53 0.81 8.68 -15.59
CA ASN A 53 0.64 10.05 -16.08
C ASN A 53 0.05 10.15 -17.51
N GLU A 54 0.26 9.16 -18.38
CA GLU A 54 -0.20 9.20 -19.78
C GLU A 54 -1.74 9.09 -19.89
N THR A 55 -2.37 8.44 -18.92
CA THR A 55 -3.83 8.42 -18.75
C THR A 55 -4.08 8.21 -17.27
N PRO A 56 -4.73 9.14 -16.54
CA PRO A 56 -4.86 9.04 -15.09
C PRO A 56 -5.52 7.71 -14.71
N ARG A 57 -4.67 6.79 -14.29
CA ARG A 57 -5.03 5.47 -13.81
C ARG A 57 -4.39 5.34 -12.45
N TYR A 58 -5.14 4.74 -11.55
CA TYR A 58 -4.72 4.53 -10.18
C TYR A 58 -4.72 3.05 -9.90
N CYS A 59 -3.64 2.58 -9.28
CA CYS A 59 -3.60 1.23 -8.73
C CYS A 59 -3.12 1.24 -7.29
N LEU A 60 -3.65 0.31 -6.52
CA LEU A 60 -3.08 -0.08 -5.24
C LEU A 60 -2.11 -1.22 -5.53
N LEU A 61 -0.83 -1.03 -5.23
CA LEU A 61 0.16 -2.09 -5.23
C LEU A 61 0.52 -2.38 -3.77
N SER A 62 0.43 -3.65 -3.41
CA SER A 62 0.83 -4.17 -2.10
C SER A 62 1.78 -5.34 -2.26
N HIS A 63 2.84 -5.38 -1.46
CA HIS A 63 3.89 -6.38 -1.50
C HIS A 63 4.20 -6.88 -0.09
N LYS A 64 4.20 -8.21 0.08
CA LYS A 64 4.64 -8.90 1.30
C LYS A 64 6.06 -9.41 1.12
N SER A 65 6.84 -9.43 2.20
CA SER A 65 8.23 -9.94 2.21
C SER A 65 8.36 -11.40 1.76
N ASN A 66 7.28 -12.19 1.78
CA ASN A 66 7.23 -13.56 1.23
C ASN A 66 7.16 -13.61 -0.31
N GLY A 67 7.28 -12.47 -0.99
CA GLY A 67 7.23 -12.34 -2.44
C GLY A 67 5.82 -12.20 -3.02
N GLN A 68 4.76 -12.32 -2.21
CA GLN A 68 3.39 -12.13 -2.68
C GLN A 68 3.14 -10.64 -2.97
N SER A 69 2.75 -10.36 -4.21
CA SER A 69 2.36 -9.02 -4.66
C SER A 69 0.94 -9.05 -5.20
N ILE A 70 0.15 -8.04 -4.84
CA ILE A 70 -1.21 -7.83 -5.35
C ILE A 70 -1.24 -6.46 -6.01
N ILE A 71 -1.72 -6.42 -7.24
CA ILE A 71 -2.00 -5.16 -7.95
C ILE A 71 -3.51 -5.09 -8.17
N GLU A 72 -4.14 -4.08 -7.61
CA GLU A 72 -5.55 -3.78 -7.83
C GLU A 72 -5.68 -2.49 -8.63
N SER A 73 -6.05 -2.63 -9.91
CA SER A 73 -6.33 -1.48 -10.78
C SER A 73 -7.78 -1.06 -10.60
N SER A 74 -8.03 0.25 -10.43
CA SER A 74 -9.40 0.79 -10.37
C SER A 74 -9.68 1.80 -11.50
N GLY A 75 -8.85 1.81 -12.55
CA GLY A 75 -8.99 2.77 -13.64
C GLY A 75 -8.79 4.20 -13.14
N SER A 76 -9.64 5.13 -13.56
CA SER A 76 -9.54 6.57 -13.23
C SER A 76 -10.18 6.98 -11.89
N ASN A 77 -10.79 6.04 -11.15
CA ASN A 77 -11.47 6.35 -9.88
C ASN A 77 -10.49 6.29 -8.70
N ILE A 78 -9.90 7.43 -8.35
CA ILE A 78 -8.96 7.55 -7.23
C ILE A 78 -9.61 7.29 -5.87
N ASP A 79 -10.84 7.72 -5.66
CA ASP A 79 -11.54 7.57 -4.36
C ASP A 79 -11.76 6.09 -4.02
N LEU A 80 -12.04 5.28 -5.04
CA LEU A 80 -12.12 3.82 -4.87
C LEU A 80 -10.77 3.21 -4.47
N VAL A 81 -9.65 3.67 -5.05
CA VAL A 81 -8.31 3.18 -4.68
C VAL A 81 -7.94 3.62 -3.28
N LYS A 82 -8.23 4.87 -2.91
CA LYS A 82 -8.01 5.39 -1.54
C LYS A 82 -8.83 4.62 -0.52
N SER A 83 -10.11 4.37 -0.79
CA SER A 83 -10.95 3.56 0.09
C SER A 83 -10.34 2.18 0.34
N LYS A 84 -9.82 1.52 -0.71
CA LYS A 84 -9.13 0.23 -0.56
C LYS A 84 -7.85 0.33 0.26
N PHE A 85 -7.04 1.36 0.00
CA PHE A 85 -5.82 1.62 0.75
C PHE A 85 -6.13 1.84 2.24
N TYR A 86 -7.15 2.65 2.56
CA TYR A 86 -7.58 2.91 3.93
C TYR A 86 -8.10 1.66 4.63
N SER A 87 -8.95 0.87 3.94
CA SER A 87 -9.45 -0.39 4.48
C SER A 87 -8.31 -1.37 4.75
N LEU A 88 -7.38 -1.54 3.81
CA LEU A 88 -6.24 -2.45 3.96
C LEU A 88 -5.29 -1.99 5.08
N PHE A 89 -4.99 -0.70 5.17
CA PHE A 89 -4.17 -0.15 6.26
C PHE A 89 -4.82 -0.43 7.62
N ASN A 90 -6.14 -0.22 7.72
CA ASN A 90 -6.88 -0.46 8.96
C ASN A 90 -6.91 -1.95 9.32
N GLU A 91 -7.15 -2.83 8.35
CA GLU A 91 -7.12 -4.28 8.55
C GLU A 91 -5.74 -4.75 9.06
N LEU A 92 -4.65 -4.22 8.49
CA LEU A 92 -3.31 -4.65 8.85
C LEU A 92 -2.80 -4.06 10.17
N THR A 93 -3.27 -2.87 10.56
CA THR A 93 -2.69 -2.12 11.69
C THR A 93 -3.65 -1.87 12.86
N GLY A 94 -4.96 -1.98 12.63
CA GLY A 94 -6.00 -1.51 13.56
C GLY A 94 -6.13 0.01 13.65
N ASN A 95 -5.40 0.78 12.82
CA ASN A 95 -5.37 2.25 12.87
C ASN A 95 -6.03 2.86 11.63
N TYR A 96 -6.50 4.10 11.73
CA TYR A 96 -6.98 4.86 10.56
C TYR A 96 -5.83 5.65 9.93
N TRP A 97 -5.73 5.65 8.59
CA TRP A 97 -4.64 6.31 7.86
C TRP A 97 -4.54 7.81 8.13
N ASN A 98 -5.67 8.49 8.24
CA ASN A 98 -5.73 9.92 8.57
C ASN A 98 -5.26 10.24 9.99
N LEU A 99 -5.06 9.23 10.84
CA LEU A 99 -4.52 9.36 12.20
C LEU A 99 -3.15 8.68 12.35
N ARG A 100 -2.47 8.35 11.25
CA ARG A 100 -1.18 7.63 11.24
C ARG A 100 -0.06 8.32 12.03
N GLU A 101 -0.11 9.64 12.21
CA GLU A 101 0.85 10.37 13.04
C GLU A 101 0.69 10.09 14.54
N LYS A 102 -0.49 9.61 14.95
CA LYS A 102 -0.81 9.19 16.32
C LYS A 102 -0.93 7.66 16.40
N PHE A 103 -0.13 6.95 15.62
CA PHE A 103 -0.19 5.50 15.51
C PHE A 103 -0.12 4.82 16.87
N VAL A 104 -1.02 3.88 17.12
CA VAL A 104 -1.01 3.04 18.33
C VAL A 104 -0.74 1.60 17.92
N LYS A 105 0.30 0.99 18.53
CA LYS A 105 0.58 -0.43 18.31
C LYS A 105 -0.56 -1.28 18.87
N THR A 106 -1.20 -2.05 17.99
CA THR A 106 -2.24 -3.01 18.35
C THR A 106 -1.64 -4.42 18.44
N PRO A 107 -2.00 -5.25 19.45
CA PRO A 107 -1.59 -6.65 19.50
C PRO A 107 -1.94 -7.39 18.20
N ASP A 108 -1.06 -8.29 17.76
CA ASP A 108 -1.21 -9.10 16.55
C ASP A 108 -1.34 -8.33 15.22
N HIS A 109 -1.12 -7.02 15.20
CA HIS A 109 -1.17 -6.21 13.99
C HIS A 109 0.24 -5.76 13.55
N TYR A 110 0.35 -5.33 12.30
CA TYR A 110 1.54 -4.69 11.80
C TYR A 110 1.71 -3.30 12.44
N VAL A 111 2.96 -2.92 12.65
CA VAL A 111 3.39 -1.59 13.09
C VAL A 111 3.73 -0.76 11.86
N TYR A 112 3.19 0.46 11.78
CA TYR A 112 3.55 1.42 10.76
C TYR A 112 4.96 1.95 11.02
N ALA A 113 5.88 1.73 10.09
CA ALA A 113 7.22 2.30 10.15
C ALA A 113 7.18 3.68 9.49
N ILE A 114 7.36 4.73 10.30
CA ILE A 114 7.58 6.07 9.76
C ILE A 114 9.03 6.10 9.26
N PRO A 115 9.33 6.63 8.05
CA PRO A 115 10.69 6.69 7.51
C PRO A 115 11.73 7.38 8.40
N THR A 116 11.32 8.11 9.44
CA THR A 116 12.22 8.71 10.44
C THR A 116 12.84 7.72 11.42
N ASP A 117 12.31 6.49 11.56
CA ASP A 117 12.87 5.48 12.48
C ASP A 117 14.09 4.72 11.91
N LEU A 118 14.47 4.98 10.65
CA LEU A 118 15.69 4.45 10.04
C LEU A 118 16.96 5.24 10.42
N ASN A 119 16.83 6.31 11.23
CA ASN A 119 17.95 7.13 11.71
C ASN A 119 17.90 7.40 13.22
N SER A 120 17.44 6.46 14.04
CA SER A 120 17.79 6.53 15.47
C SER A 120 19.24 6.02 15.65
N PRO A 121 20.16 6.83 16.20
CA PRO A 121 21.55 6.46 16.40
C PRO A 121 21.74 5.28 17.36
#